data_AF-A0A968DVL5-F1
#
_entry.id   AF-A0A968DVL5-F1
#
_cell.length_a   1.000
_cell.length_b   1.000
_cell.length_c   1.000
_cell.angle_alpha   90.00
_cell.angle_beta   90.00
_cell.angle_gamma   90.00
#
_symmetry.space_group_name_H-M   'P 1'
#
loop_
_entity.id
_entity.type
_entity.pdbx_description
1 polymer ?
#
loop_
_entity_poly.entity_id
_entity_poly.type
_entity_poly.pdbx_seq_one_letter_code
_entity_poly.pdbx_strand_id
1 'polypeptide(L)' 'MAIEVTVNGEQHQVQADGDTPLLWVLRDELRLTGTKYACGIAQCGACTVHVNGQPRRSCVLPVRLVEGARVTTIEGLS' A
#
# COMPACT_ATOMS: atom_id res chain seq x y z
N MET A 1 -6.66 13.55 -4.53
CA MET A 1 -7.54 13.69 -3.34
C MET A 1 -6.70 13.31 -2.12
N ALA A 2 -7.00 13.83 -0.94
CA ALA A 2 -6.34 13.37 0.28
C ALA A 2 -7.03 12.08 0.73
N ILE A 3 -6.28 10.99 0.90
CA ILE A 3 -6.80 9.71 1.39
C ILE A 3 -6.12 9.44 2.73
N GLU A 4 -6.91 9.14 3.76
CA GLU A 4 -6.36 8.72 5.05
C GLU A 4 -6.18 7.20 5.09
N VAL A 5 -5.01 6.75 5.54
CA VAL A 5 -4.68 5.32 5.68
C VAL A 5 -3.75 5.14 6.89
N THR A 6 -3.96 4.09 7.67
CA THR A 6 -3.02 3.71 8.72
C THR A 6 -2.02 2.73 8.15
N VAL A 7 -0.73 3.07 8.12
CA VAL A 7 0.35 2.18 7.66
C VAL A 7 1.27 1.85 8.82
N ASN A 8 1.47 0.56 9.10
CA ASN A 8 2.33 0.08 10.19
C ASN A 8 2.01 0.69 11.57
N GLY A 9 0.75 1.06 11.81
CA GLY A 9 0.29 1.67 13.07
C GLY A 9 0.32 3.20 13.10
N GLU A 10 0.91 3.85 12.09
CA GLU A 10 0.92 5.31 11.96
C GLU A 10 -0.14 5.78 10.96
N GLN A 11 -0.86 6.86 11.30
CA GLN A 11 -1.86 7.44 10.40
C GLN A 11 -1.17 8.37 9.40
N HIS A 12 -1.42 8.15 8.12
CA HIS A 12 -0.91 8.97 7.03
C HIS A 12 -2.07 9.59 6.24
N GLN A 13 -1.85 10.83 5.81
CA GLN A 13 -2.68 11.47 4.81
C GLN A 13 -1.88 11.55 3.51
N VAL A 14 -2.34 10.81 2.50
CA VAL A 14 -1.64 10.64 1.22
C VAL A 14 -2.33 11.38 0.10
N GLN A 15 -1.56 12.08 -0.72
CA GLN A 15 -2.00 12.92 -1.83
C GLN A 15 -1.76 12.19 -3.16
N ALA A 16 -2.74 11.38 -3.54
CA ALA A 16 -2.70 10.61 -4.77
C ALA A 16 -4.02 10.70 -5.55
N ASP A 17 -3.95 10.36 -6.84
CA ASP A 17 -5.15 9.97 -7.57
C ASP A 17 -5.73 8.68 -6.96
N GLY A 18 -7.06 8.57 -6.90
CA GLY A 18 -7.73 7.43 -6.29
C GLY A 18 -7.42 6.10 -6.97
N ASP A 19 -7.14 6.12 -8.28
CA ASP A 19 -6.79 4.94 -9.07
C ASP A 19 -5.29 4.61 -9.03
N THR A 20 -4.47 5.46 -8.39
CA THR A 20 -3.05 5.15 -8.16
C THR A 20 -2.94 3.85 -7.37
N PRO A 21 -2.15 2.87 -7.85
CA PRO A 21 -1.86 1.66 -7.10
C PRO A 21 -1.22 1.97 -5.74
N LEU A 22 -1.71 1.31 -4.68
CA LEU A 22 -1.20 1.42 -3.32
C LEU A 22 0.33 1.23 -3.24
N LEU A 23 0.89 0.39 -4.12
CA LEU A 23 2.34 0.18 -4.20
C LEU A 23 3.12 1.48 -4.37
N TRP A 24 2.64 2.41 -5.20
CA TRP A 24 3.35 3.66 -5.47
C TRP A 24 3.23 4.64 -4.32
N VAL A 25 2.07 4.68 -3.67
CA VAL A 25 1.88 5.46 -2.44
C VAL A 25 2.84 4.99 -1.35
N LEU A 26 2.94 3.68 -1.11
CA LEU A 26 3.86 3.13 -0.12
C LEU A 26 5.33 3.46 -0.44
N ARG A 27 5.76 3.28 -1.69
CA ARG A 27 7.17 3.38 -2.07
C ARG A 27 7.65 4.81 -2.31
N ASP A 28 6.84 5.62 -2.99
CA ASP A 28 7.28 6.91 -3.53
C ASP A 28 6.89 8.06 -2.61
N GLU A 29 5.68 8.01 -2.04
CA GLU A 29 5.18 9.03 -1.12
C GLU A 29 5.62 8.75 0.33
N LEU A 30 5.33 7.55 0.84
CA LEU A 30 5.66 7.16 2.22
C LEU A 30 7.08 6.60 2.39
N ARG A 31 7.83 6.42 1.29
CA ARG A 31 9.22 5.92 1.27
C ARG A 31 9.42 4.55 1.93
N LEU A 32 8.37 3.75 2.06
CA LEU A 32 8.37 2.35 2.50
C LEU A 32 8.71 1.43 1.32
N THR A 33 10.01 1.32 1.03
CA THR A 33 10.52 0.65 -0.17
C THR A 33 10.71 -0.87 -0.04
N GLY A 34 10.39 -1.44 1.11
CA GLY A 34 10.44 -2.88 1.40
C GLY A 34 9.47 -3.68 0.54
N THR A 35 8.26 -3.16 0.31
CA THR A 35 7.30 -3.73 -0.65
C THR A 35 7.84 -3.55 -2.08
N LYS A 36 7.93 -4.62 -2.88
CA LYS A 36 8.65 -4.59 -4.16
C LYS A 36 7.73 -4.57 -5.39
N TYR A 37 8.17 -3.83 -6.41
CA TYR A 37 7.63 -3.92 -7.77
C TYR A 37 8.41 -4.98 -8.56
N ALA A 38 7.71 -5.89 -9.23
CA ALA A 38 8.34 -6.89 -10.10
C ALA A 38 7.52 -7.11 -11.39
N CYS A 39 6.32 -7.70 -11.30
CA CYS A 39 5.50 -7.98 -12.50
C CYS A 39 4.44 -6.93 -12.84
N GLY A 40 3.99 -6.10 -11.89
CA GLY A 40 2.90 -5.13 -12.10
C GLY A 40 1.49 -5.71 -12.31
N ILE A 41 1.35 -7.02 -12.53
CA ILE A 41 0.09 -7.68 -12.95
C ILE A 41 -0.43 -8.73 -11.95
N ALA A 42 -0.16 -8.54 -10.65
CA ALA A 42 -0.60 -9.41 -9.55
C ALA A 42 -0.12 -10.89 -9.57
N GLN A 43 0.74 -11.29 -10.50
CA GLN A 43 1.16 -12.69 -10.67
C GLN A 43 2.25 -13.14 -9.69
N CYS A 44 3.29 -12.33 -9.45
CA CYS A 44 4.49 -12.76 -8.70
C CYS A 44 4.36 -12.69 -7.17
N GLY A 45 3.45 -11.87 -6.64
CA GLY A 45 3.30 -11.64 -5.20
C GLY A 45 4.39 -10.81 -4.49
N ALA A 46 5.40 -10.28 -5.20
CA ALA A 46 6.46 -9.46 -4.59
C ALA A 46 5.95 -8.16 -3.91
N CYS A 47 4.75 -7.70 -4.29
CA CYS A 47 4.12 -6.48 -3.78
C CYS A 47 3.11 -6.74 -2.65
N THR A 48 3.17 -7.91 -2.00
CA THR A 48 2.16 -8.28 -1.00
C THR A 48 2.27 -7.41 0.24
N VAL A 49 1.12 -6.88 0.65
CA VAL A 49 0.92 -6.20 1.93
C VAL A 49 -0.34 -6.77 2.57
N HIS A 50 -0.53 -6.56 3.87
CA HIS A 50 -1.76 -6.94 4.55
C HIS A 50 -2.65 -5.71 4.68
N VAL A 51 -3.88 -5.78 4.16
CA VAL A 51 -4.90 -4.74 4.34
C VAL A 51 -5.98 -5.32 5.27
N ASN A 52 -6.15 -4.72 6.44
CA ASN A 52 -7.01 -5.23 7.51
C ASN A 52 -6.73 -6.71 7.83
N GLY A 53 -5.45 -7.07 7.88
CA GLY A 53 -4.98 -8.43 8.16
C GLY A 53 -5.00 -9.39 6.97
N GLN A 54 -5.64 -9.04 5.84
CA GLN A 54 -5.75 -9.91 4.67
C GLN A 54 -4.68 -9.58 3.62
N PRO A 55 -4.01 -10.58 3.03
CA PRO A 55 -2.99 -10.34 2.01
C PRO A 55 -3.62 -9.77 0.73
N ARG A 56 -3.07 -8.67 0.22
CA ARG A 56 -3.50 -8.03 -1.03
C ARG A 56 -2.30 -7.68 -1.90
N ARG A 57 -2.51 -7.67 -3.22
CA ARG A 57 -1.50 -7.25 -4.21
C ARG A 57 -1.56 -5.74 -4.36
N SER A 58 -0.62 -5.02 -3.76
CA SER A 58 -0.61 -3.55 -3.79
C SER A 58 -0.38 -2.97 -5.19
N CYS A 59 0.22 -3.72 -6.12
CA CYS A 59 0.50 -3.24 -7.48
C CYS A 59 -0.74 -3.02 -8.36
N VAL A 60 -1.89 -3.59 -7.98
CA VAL A 60 -3.16 -3.45 -8.72
C VAL A 60 -4.31 -3.00 -7.81
N LEU A 61 -4.02 -2.64 -6.56
CA LEU A 61 -5.03 -2.18 -5.60
C LEU A 61 -5.08 -0.66 -5.62
N PRO A 62 -6.16 -0.05 -6.14
CA PRO A 62 -6.35 1.40 -6.08
C PRO A 62 -6.32 1.92 -4.65
N VAL A 63 -5.63 3.04 -4.42
CA VAL A 63 -5.50 3.65 -3.08
C VAL A 63 -6.85 4.11 -2.53
N ARG A 64 -7.81 4.51 -3.36
CA ARG A 64 -9.17 4.87 -2.90
C ARG A 64 -9.91 3.72 -2.21
N LEU A 65 -9.52 2.47 -2.45
CA LEU A 65 -10.14 1.30 -1.82
C LEU A 65 -9.54 0.97 -0.45
N VAL A 66 -8.51 1.71 -0.01
CA VAL A 66 -7.87 1.53 1.30
C VAL A 66 -8.03 2.74 2.21
N GLU A 67 -8.91 3.67 1.87
CA GLU A 67 -9.29 4.77 2.75
C GLU A 67 -9.82 4.23 4.09
N GLY A 68 -9.26 4.74 5.19
CA GLY A 68 -9.56 4.30 6.55
C GLY A 68 -9.08 2.88 6.90
N ALA A 69 -8.39 2.18 6.00
CA ALA A 69 -7.90 0.83 6.25
C ALA A 69 -6.57 0.83 7.01
N ARG A 70 -6.26 -0.32 7.62
CA ARG A 70 -4.95 -0.61 8.20
C ARG A 70 -4.12 -1.42 7.23
N VAL A 71 -3.00 -0.88 6.79
CA VAL A 71 -2.02 -1.53 5.91
C VAL A 71 -0.79 -1.90 6.74
N THR A 72 -0.35 -3.15 6.65
CA THR A 72 0.91 -3.62 7.22
C THR A 72 1.83 -4.04 6.08
N THR A 73 3.00 -3.40 6.01
CA THR A 73 4.09 -3.74 5.09
C THR A 73 5.14 -4.59 5.79
N ILE A 74 6.18 -5.00 5.06
CA ILE A 74 7.29 -5.77 5.63
C ILE A 74 8.05 -5.00 6.73
N GLU A 75 8.14 -3.67 6.60
CA GLU A 75 8.77 -2.79 7.58
C GLU A 75 8.04 -2.77 8.94
N GLY A 76 6.75 -3.10 8.97
CA GLY A 76 5.95 -3.15 10.21
C GLY A 76 6.02 -4.48 10.97
N LEU A 77 6.85 -5.44 10.53
CA LEU A 77 6.97 -6.78 11.13
C LEU A 77 8.20 -6.94 12.04
N SER A 78 8.94 -5.86 12.31
CA SER A 78 10.16 -5.85 13.14
C SER A 78 10.18 -4.69 14.12
#